data_AF-A0A423I570-F1
#
_entry.id   AF-A0A423I570-F1
#
_cell.length_a   1.000
_cell.length_b   1.000
_cell.length_c   1.000
_cell.angle_alpha   90.00
_cell.angle_beta   90.00
_cell.angle_gamma   90.00
#
_symmetry.space_group_name_H-M   'P 1'
#
loop_
_entity.id
_entity.type
_entity.pdbx_description
1 polymer ?
#
loop_
_entity_poly.entity_id
_entity_poly.type
_entity_poly.pdbx_seq_one_letter_code
_entity_poly.pdbx_strand_id
1 'polypeptide(L)' 'MESRIRPEIERATYDEFLALWDRGAFENQRLGQAFYNHFRLHRLSDQKLIYGLYESDGKKAMNAISEIFQIR' A
#
# COMPACT_ATOMS: atom_id res chain seq x y z
N MET A 1 23.37 8.47 -7.21
CA MET A 1 22.02 8.43 -6.65
C MET A 1 21.69 6.96 -6.42
N GLU A 2 21.71 6.50 -5.17
CA GLU A 2 21.30 5.13 -4.86
C GLU A 2 19.85 4.95 -5.32
N SER A 3 19.63 4.08 -6.31
CA SER A 3 18.28 3.61 -6.61
C SER A 3 17.84 2.84 -5.39
N ARG A 4 17.06 3.47 -4.50
CA ARG A 4 16.37 2.76 -3.43
C ARG A 4 15.54 1.68 -4.11
N ILE A 5 15.91 0.42 -3.91
CA ILE A 5 15.15 -0.72 -4.43
C ILE A 5 13.80 -0.66 -3.72
N ARG A 6 12.77 -0.25 -4.46
CA ARG A 6 11.40 -0.22 -3.96
C ARG A 6 10.85 -1.64 -3.98
N PRO A 7 10.14 -2.08 -2.94
CA PRO A 7 9.44 -3.35 -2.98
C PRO A 7 8.49 -3.37 -4.18
N GLU A 8 8.51 -4.47 -4.92
CA GLU A 8 7.67 -4.66 -6.09
C GLU A 8 6.33 -5.27 -5.67
N ILE A 9 5.26 -4.80 -6.31
CA ILE A 9 3.93 -5.41 -6.23
C ILE A 9 3.50 -5.70 -7.66
N GLU A 10 3.09 -6.94 -7.88
CA GLU A 10 2.52 -7.34 -9.16
C GLU A 10 1.25 -6.54 -9.45
N ARG A 11 1.15 -6.01 -10.67
CA ARG A 11 0.03 -5.20 -11.12
C ARG A 11 -1.30 -5.91 -10.94
N ALA A 12 -1.37 -7.21 -11.24
CA ALA A 12 -2.60 -7.99 -11.09
C ALA A 12 -3.11 -7.97 -9.63
N THR A 13 -2.23 -8.15 -8.66
CA THR A 13 -2.57 -8.14 -7.23
C THR A 13 -2.91 -6.73 -6.74
N TYR A 14 -2.25 -5.70 -7.29
CA TYR A 14 -2.61 -4.31 -7.02
C TYR A 14 -4.00 -3.96 -7.56
N ASP A 15 -4.33 -4.39 -8.78
CA ASP A 15 -5.63 -4.17 -9.40
C ASP A 15 -6.74 -4.95 -8.65
N GLU A 16 -6.45 -6.15 -8.17
CA GLU A 16 -7.34 -6.91 -7.29
C GLU A 16 -7.63 -6.15 -5.97
N PHE A 17 -6.60 -5.61 -5.34
CA PHE A 17 -6.75 -4.76 -4.16
C PHE A 17 -7.66 -3.54 -4.44
N LEU A 18 -7.46 -2.85 -5.57
CA LEU A 18 -8.29 -1.72 -5.95
C LEU A 18 -9.75 -2.13 -6.19
N ALA A 19 -9.98 -3.27 -6.83
CA ALA A 19 -11.33 -3.79 -7.05
C ALA A 19 -12.03 -4.15 -5.73
N LEU A 20 -11.30 -4.70 -4.75
CA LEU A 20 -11.83 -4.95 -3.41
C LEU A 20 -12.14 -3.65 -2.67
N TRP A 21 -11.26 -2.64 -2.80
CA TRP A 21 -11.46 -1.32 -2.21
C TRP A 21 -12.71 -0.62 -2.76
N ASP A 22 -12.89 -0.59 -4.08
CA ASP A 22 -14.04 0.03 -4.74
C ASP A 22 -15.38 -0.63 -4.35
N ARG A 23 -15.34 -1.93 -4.05
CA ARG A 23 -16.50 -2.69 -3.54
C ARG A 23 -16.76 -2.52 -2.04
N GLY A 24 -15.95 -1.74 -1.33
CA GLY A 24 -16.08 -1.52 0.10
C GLY A 24 -15.67 -2.72 0.97
N ALA A 25 -14.82 -3.63 0.46
CA ALA A 25 -14.42 -4.84 1.19
C ALA A 25 -13.62 -4.56 2.48
N PHE A 26 -13.14 -3.33 2.68
CA PHE A 26 -12.34 -2.91 3.82
C PHE A 26 -13.12 -1.92 4.69
N GLU A 27 -14.28 -2.35 5.20
CA GLU A 27 -15.14 -1.52 6.06
C GLU A 27 -14.36 -0.91 7.23
N ASN A 28 -14.60 0.39 7.47
CA ASN A 28 -13.99 1.18 8.54
C ASN A 28 -12.45 1.27 8.49
N GLN A 29 -11.81 0.91 7.37
CA GLN A 29 -10.37 1.09 7.18
C GLN A 29 -10.10 2.28 6.29
N ARG A 30 -9.07 3.04 6.64
CA ARG A 30 -8.44 3.98 5.70
C ARG A 30 -7.77 3.19 4.59
N LEU A 31 -7.68 3.76 3.40
CA LEU A 31 -7.08 3.11 2.24
C LEU A 31 -5.65 2.60 2.51
N GLY A 32 -4.83 3.40 3.19
CA GLY A 32 -3.45 3.01 3.53
C GLY A 32 -3.40 1.88 4.57
N GLN A 33 -4.35 1.85 5.50
CA GLN A 33 -4.51 0.76 6.48
C GLN A 33 -4.97 -0.54 5.78
N ALA A 34 -5.95 -0.44 4.89
CA ALA A 34 -6.44 -1.57 4.10
C ALA A 34 -5.31 -2.20 3.28
N PHE A 35 -4.52 -1.36 2.59
CA PHE A 35 -3.36 -1.80 1.83
C PHE A 35 -2.30 -2.47 2.72
N TYR A 36 -1.97 -1.84 3.84
CA TYR A 36 -1.02 -2.37 4.82
C TYR A 36 -1.39 -3.78 5.30
N ASN A 37 -2.67 -3.97 5.62
CA ASN A 37 -3.20 -5.23 6.10
C ASN A 37 -3.27 -6.28 4.99
N HIS A 38 -3.79 -5.91 3.81
CA HIS A 38 -3.97 -6.80 2.66
C HIS A 38 -2.63 -7.41 2.21
N PHE A 39 -1.59 -6.58 2.05
CA PHE A 39 -0.25 -7.01 1.66
C PHE A 39 0.64 -7.48 2.83
N ARG A 40 0.09 -7.55 4.05
CA ARG A 40 0.79 -8.00 5.27
C ARG A 40 2.12 -7.26 5.51
N LEU A 41 2.11 -5.94 5.32
CA LEU A 41 3.32 -5.12 5.36
C LEU A 41 3.98 -5.06 6.75
N HIS A 42 3.28 -5.48 7.81
CA HIS A 42 3.85 -5.71 9.15
C HIS A 42 5.00 -6.72 9.17
N ARG A 43 5.17 -7.52 8.11
CA ARG A 43 6.26 -8.50 7.97
C ARG A 43 7.53 -7.93 7.35
N LEU A 44 7.48 -6.71 6.83
CA LEU A 44 8.65 -6.07 6.23
C LEU A 44 9.58 -5.51 7.32
N SER A 45 10.88 -5.61 7.11
CA SER A 45 11.88 -5.21 8.11
C SER A 45 11.95 -3.69 8.33
N ASP A 46 11.61 -2.88 7.32
CA ASP A 46 11.60 -1.41 7.43
C ASP A 46 10.19 -0.88 7.71
N GLN A 47 9.79 -0.89 8.98
CA GLN A 47 8.48 -0.40 9.40
C GLN A 47 8.37 1.14 9.39
N LYS A 48 9.48 1.89 9.35
CA LYS A 48 9.46 3.36 9.49
C LYS A 48 8.84 4.03 8.26
N LEU A 49 9.17 3.52 7.07
CA LEU A 49 8.58 3.98 5.81
C LEU A 49 7.09 3.61 5.69
N ILE A 50 6.69 2.50 6.30
CA ILE A 50 5.37 1.91 6.14
C ILE A 50 4.37 2.47 7.18
N TYR A 51 4.85 2.94 8.33
CA TYR A 51 4.00 3.54 9.36
C TYR A 51 3.21 4.75 8.83
N GLY A 52 3.84 5.61 8.02
CA GLY A 52 3.16 6.75 7.38
C GLY A 52 2.09 6.34 6.36
N LEU A 53 2.24 5.18 5.72
CA LEU A 53 1.22 4.61 4.84
C LEU A 53 0.01 4.12 5.65
N TYR A 54 0.22 3.42 6.75
CA TYR A 54 -0.86 2.90 7.61
C TYR A 54 -1.83 3.99 8.11
N GLU A 55 -1.31 5.18 8.41
CA GLU A 55 -2.12 6.31 8.89
C GLU A 55 -2.80 7.10 7.76
N SER A 56 -2.38 6.90 6.51
CA SER A 56 -2.87 7.67 5.37
C SER A 56 -4.20 7.15 4.82
N ASP A 57 -4.95 8.04 4.18
CA ASP A 57 -6.23 7.71 3.55
C ASP A 57 -6.38 8.36 2.16
N GLY A 58 -7.32 7.83 1.37
CA GLY A 58 -7.69 8.35 0.06
C GLY A 58 -6.48 8.67 -0.82
N LYS A 59 -6.45 9.89 -1.37
CA LYS A 59 -5.37 10.35 -2.26
C LYS A 59 -3.99 10.33 -1.60
N LYS A 60 -3.91 10.61 -0.28
CA LYS A 60 -2.63 10.60 0.45
C LYS A 60 -2.06 9.18 0.49
N ALA A 61 -2.91 8.17 0.69
CA ALA A 61 -2.50 6.77 0.64
C ALA A 61 -2.07 6.35 -0.77
N MET A 62 -2.81 6.73 -1.81
CA MET A 62 -2.43 6.45 -3.21
C MET A 62 -1.05 7.01 -3.58
N ASN A 63 -0.77 8.24 -3.16
CA ASN A 63 0.55 8.85 -3.37
C ASN A 63 1.64 8.08 -2.61
N ALA A 64 1.41 7.77 -1.33
CA ALA A 64 2.37 7.02 -0.52
C ALA A 64 2.66 5.62 -1.11
N ILE A 65 1.63 4.92 -1.60
CA ILE A 65 1.80 3.62 -2.28
C ILE A 65 2.71 3.78 -3.50
N SER A 66 2.47 4.79 -4.34
CA SER A 66 3.23 5.03 -5.58
C SER A 66 4.68 5.47 -5.32
N GLU A 67 4.93 6.12 -4.18
CA GLU A 67 6.27 6.50 -3.73
C GLU A 67 7.05 5.31 -3.16
N ILE A 68 6.41 4.49 -2.32
CA ILE A 68 7.05 3.40 -1.57
C ILE A 68 7.22 2.15 -2.45
N PHE A 69 6.23 1.82 -3.26
CA PHE A 69 6.17 0.57 -4.03
C PHE A 69 6.36 0.81 -5.52
N GLN A 70 6.88 -0.21 -6.19
CA GLN A 70 6.92 -0.28 -7.64
C GLN A 70 5.86 -1.25 -8.13
N ILE A 71 4.84 -0.74 -8.81
CA ILE A 71 3.78 -1.57 -9.41
C ILE A 71 4.20 -1.99 -10.81
N ARG A 72 4.39 -3.30 -11.05
CA ARG A 72 4.83 -3.85 -12.34
C ARG A 72 3.88 -4.92 -12.85
#